data_AF-A0A2W4QPR9-F1
#
_entry.id   AF-A0A2W4QPR9-F1
#
_cell.length_a   1.000
_cell.length_b   1.000
_cell.length_c   1.000
_cell.angle_alpha   90.00
_cell.angle_beta   90.00
_cell.angle_gamma   90.00
#
_symmetry.space_group_name_H-M   'P 1'
#
loop_
_entity.id
_entity.type
_entity.pdbx_description
1 polymer ?
#
loop_
_entity_poly.entity_id
_entity_poly.type
_entity_poly.pdbx_seq_one_letter_code
_entity_poly.pdbx_strand_id
1 'polypeptide(L)'
;MAELRALKLLFLVFFAFSAFGQKVKYKDIYSLLSTKQYDAAEPFLKRYLASEQENPNAFLYMGIIYQEKAVAQHVLRETASLVAYADSAIRCFDKAASMLTEREVKRNAEYYQAYNRRDLRTGEFGIALSDITFDLQKRKEALLTRTSAARMLRHHFEAADSLYGVCVTSFQALKKQHPDQQDLFLRATDSTVTLLDDVLSRYDAALKAIRLYQSSMKSPGVPAYRHDFNLSKITDYSSEGSAVADFLSEEVNLWDYGTFAADVRGKILTEILPLQKETVKQLNALITRHEDIAADTALFDRFKPYDNADPLPEALIRLFAANISFDLARTQAASFKDSLDVHFQLELARAESDALRALDSAVNLLRQQDLTAAAHRYAYFLPEELRTANALEEVLNTSSATVDSERQRVSENLAIRELHARRLRVGDEFIPLSPADTLWGCHPLITLDEQYTVGVKRLDSTNVAGYFYSITPSRVPDIAATFALDTVAFGPNRWSSVKALSTDANGLVYYVLIYSDQPEKEKYPARIAKIYRADGLSWTTDIQLAFIPEALEYQQNTGTLAVKGQETLLIDKNGKPQ
;
A
#
# COMPACT_ATOMS: atom_id res chain seq x y z
N MET A 1 -62.79 46.97 -50.06
CA MET A 1 -61.31 46.83 -50.10
C MET A 1 -60.80 45.39 -49.85
N ALA A 2 -61.59 44.47 -49.30
CA ALA A 2 -61.17 43.06 -49.12
C ALA A 2 -61.15 42.25 -50.43
N GLU A 3 -62.09 42.48 -51.36
CA GLU A 3 -62.18 41.72 -52.61
C GLU A 3 -61.02 41.99 -53.59
N LEU A 4 -60.46 43.20 -53.56
CA LEU A 4 -59.30 43.55 -54.39
C LEU A 4 -57.99 42.88 -53.90
N ARG A 5 -57.94 42.44 -52.63
CA ARG A 5 -56.79 41.69 -52.09
C ARG A 5 -56.88 40.20 -52.41
N ALA A 6 -58.09 39.63 -52.42
CA ALA A 6 -58.32 38.23 -52.82
C ALA A 6 -58.00 38.02 -54.32
N LEU A 7 -58.40 38.96 -55.18
CA LEU A 7 -58.11 38.88 -56.63
C LEU A 7 -56.60 39.00 -56.92
N LYS A 8 -55.87 39.86 -56.20
CA LYS A 8 -54.41 39.98 -56.32
C LYS A 8 -53.69 38.72 -55.83
N LEU A 9 -54.17 38.07 -54.77
CA LEU A 9 -53.60 36.82 -54.28
C LEU A 9 -53.83 35.66 -55.27
N LEU A 10 -55.02 35.60 -55.88
CA LEU A 10 -55.36 34.58 -56.88
C LEU A 10 -54.57 34.75 -58.18
N PHE A 11 -54.32 36.00 -58.60
CA PHE A 11 -53.48 36.31 -59.76
C PHE A 11 -51.99 35.96 -59.53
N LEU A 12 -51.52 36.08 -58.29
CA LEU A 12 -50.13 35.75 -57.91
C LEU A 12 -49.92 34.23 -57.82
N VAL A 13 -50.95 33.47 -57.44
CA VAL A 13 -50.93 31.99 -57.48
C VAL A 13 -50.97 31.46 -58.91
N PHE A 14 -51.76 32.06 -59.82
CA PHE A 14 -51.83 31.62 -61.22
C PHE A 14 -50.52 31.87 -62.00
N PHE A 15 -49.79 32.95 -61.71
CA PHE A 15 -48.48 33.20 -62.35
C PHE A 15 -47.36 32.29 -61.85
N ALA A 16 -47.48 31.69 -60.66
CA ALA A 16 -46.48 30.76 -60.14
C ALA A 16 -46.51 29.38 -60.83
N PHE A 17 -47.65 28.96 -61.39
CA PHE A 17 -47.80 27.65 -62.03
C PHE A 17 -47.45 27.60 -63.52
N SER A 18 -47.35 28.76 -64.21
CA SER A 18 -47.09 28.80 -65.66
C SER A 18 -45.61 28.62 -66.05
N ALA A 19 -44.68 28.58 -65.09
CA ALA A 19 -43.24 28.47 -65.36
C ALA A 19 -42.74 27.01 -65.53
N PHE A 20 -43.59 25.99 -65.35
CA PHE A 20 -43.16 24.58 -65.34
C PHE A 20 -43.21 23.86 -66.71
N GLY A 21 -43.54 24.54 -67.81
CA GLY A 21 -43.77 23.89 -69.12
C GLY A 21 -42.68 24.07 -70.20
N GLN A 22 -41.65 24.89 -70.01
CA GLN A 22 -40.62 25.06 -71.05
C GLN A 22 -39.69 23.85 -71.10
N LYS A 23 -39.67 23.16 -72.24
CA LYS A 23 -38.70 22.10 -72.56
C LYS A 23 -37.30 22.70 -72.52
N VAL A 24 -36.54 22.41 -71.46
CA VAL A 24 -35.18 22.93 -71.27
C VAL A 24 -34.32 22.46 -72.42
N LYS A 25 -33.73 23.39 -73.18
CA LYS A 25 -32.83 23.05 -74.29
C LYS A 25 -31.44 22.78 -73.74
N TYR A 26 -30.78 21.75 -74.27
CA TYR A 26 -29.44 21.36 -73.82
C TYR A 26 -28.40 22.49 -73.96
N LYS A 27 -28.49 23.27 -75.05
CA LYS A 27 -27.59 24.40 -75.32
C LYS A 27 -27.57 25.44 -74.19
N ASP A 28 -28.71 25.70 -73.57
CA ASP A 28 -28.82 26.67 -72.47
C ASP A 28 -28.14 26.14 -71.20
N ILE A 29 -28.26 24.83 -70.95
CA ILE A 29 -27.57 24.14 -69.84
C ILE A 29 -26.06 24.07 -70.09
N TYR A 30 -25.63 23.81 -71.34
CA TYR A 30 -24.23 23.67 -71.71
C TYR A 30 -23.41 24.94 -71.43
N SER A 31 -24.01 26.12 -71.57
CA SER A 31 -23.36 27.39 -71.21
C SER A 31 -22.93 27.43 -69.73
N LEU A 32 -23.72 26.86 -68.83
CA LEU A 32 -23.40 26.73 -67.41
C LEU A 32 -22.36 25.63 -67.15
N LEU A 33 -22.44 24.52 -67.88
CA LEU A 33 -21.53 23.38 -67.75
C LEU A 33 -20.11 23.72 -68.22
N SER A 34 -19.99 24.40 -69.36
CA SER A 34 -18.70 24.84 -69.94
C SER A 34 -18.01 25.90 -69.08
N THR A 35 -18.78 26.69 -68.33
CA THR A 35 -18.28 27.67 -67.35
C THR A 35 -18.10 27.08 -65.94
N LYS A 36 -18.26 25.77 -65.77
CA LYS A 36 -18.12 25.03 -64.50
C LYS A 36 -19.08 25.46 -63.39
N GLN A 37 -20.22 26.06 -63.72
CA GLN A 37 -21.26 26.41 -62.76
C GLN A 37 -22.12 25.17 -62.41
N TYR A 38 -21.49 24.15 -61.85
CA TYR A 38 -22.07 22.83 -61.65
C TYR A 38 -23.27 22.82 -60.71
N ASP A 39 -23.23 23.58 -59.62
CA ASP A 39 -24.33 23.66 -58.64
C ASP A 39 -25.60 24.25 -59.27
N ALA A 40 -25.45 25.27 -60.11
CA ALA A 40 -26.55 25.88 -60.83
C ALA A 40 -27.05 24.99 -61.99
N ALA A 41 -26.15 24.27 -62.67
CA ALA A 41 -26.47 23.44 -63.83
C ALA A 41 -27.14 22.10 -63.47
N GLU A 42 -26.79 21.50 -62.32
CA GLU A 42 -27.28 20.18 -61.91
C GLU A 42 -28.81 20.01 -61.93
N PRO A 43 -29.63 20.89 -61.32
CA PRO A 43 -31.09 20.71 -61.32
C PRO A 43 -31.67 20.74 -62.74
N PHE A 44 -31.15 21.61 -63.61
CA PHE A 44 -31.58 21.67 -65.02
C PHE A 44 -31.14 20.42 -65.79
N LEU A 45 -29.92 19.94 -65.55
CA LEU A 45 -29.37 18.76 -66.21
C LEU A 45 -30.12 17.48 -65.80
N LYS A 46 -30.47 17.32 -64.51
CA LYS A 46 -31.32 16.23 -64.04
C LYS A 46 -32.69 16.24 -64.69
N ARG A 47 -33.32 17.41 -64.78
CA ARG A 47 -34.63 17.58 -65.42
C ARG A 47 -34.58 17.29 -66.92
N TYR A 48 -33.48 17.67 -67.59
CA TYR A 48 -33.24 17.35 -68.99
C TYR A 48 -33.08 15.84 -69.21
N LEU A 49 -32.20 15.19 -68.45
CA LEU A 49 -31.96 13.73 -68.55
C LEU A 49 -33.19 12.88 -68.19
N ALA A 50 -34.12 13.41 -67.38
CA ALA A 50 -35.40 12.75 -67.13
C ALA A 50 -36.29 12.68 -68.39
N SER A 51 -36.15 13.65 -69.29
CA SER A 51 -36.92 13.73 -70.54
C SER A 51 -36.18 13.23 -71.79
N GLU A 52 -34.85 13.26 -71.77
CA GLU A 52 -33.99 12.95 -72.92
C GLU A 52 -32.82 12.07 -72.46
N GLN A 53 -32.93 10.77 -72.70
CA GLN A 53 -31.96 9.76 -72.25
C GLN A 53 -30.93 9.38 -73.32
N GLU A 54 -30.99 10.01 -74.51
CA GLU A 54 -30.11 9.69 -75.63
C GLU A 54 -29.03 10.76 -75.89
N ASN A 55 -28.68 11.56 -74.86
CA ASN A 55 -27.61 12.56 -74.96
C ASN A 55 -26.33 12.13 -74.20
N PRO A 56 -25.27 11.65 -74.88
CA PRO A 56 -24.04 11.20 -74.23
C PRO A 56 -23.27 12.33 -73.53
N ASN A 57 -23.27 13.55 -74.08
CA ASN A 57 -22.59 14.70 -73.48
C ASN A 57 -23.26 15.13 -72.16
N ALA A 58 -24.60 15.06 -72.10
CA ALA A 58 -25.35 15.34 -70.88
C ALA A 58 -25.00 14.34 -69.75
N PHE A 59 -24.86 13.04 -70.06
CA PHE A 59 -24.39 12.05 -69.11
C PHE A 59 -22.93 12.25 -68.71
N LEU A 60 -22.05 12.63 -69.65
CA LEU A 60 -20.66 12.96 -69.37
C LEU A 60 -20.56 14.08 -68.32
N TYR A 61 -21.27 15.19 -68.52
CA TYR A 61 -21.25 16.30 -67.57
C TYR A 61 -21.94 15.98 -66.24
N MET A 62 -23.00 15.16 -66.24
CA MET A 62 -23.58 14.67 -64.99
C MET A 62 -22.57 13.82 -64.20
N GLY A 63 -21.79 12.99 -64.89
CA GLY A 63 -20.68 12.25 -64.29
C GLY A 63 -19.60 13.16 -63.69
N ILE A 64 -19.25 14.25 -64.37
CA ILE A 64 -18.32 15.26 -63.86
C ILE A 64 -18.87 15.95 -62.60
N ILE A 65 -20.15 16.35 -62.59
CA ILE A 65 -20.78 16.96 -61.41
C ILE A 65 -20.71 16.01 -60.21
N TYR A 66 -21.07 14.73 -60.40
CA TYR A 66 -20.98 13.74 -59.33
C TYR A 66 -19.53 13.45 -58.90
N GLN A 67 -18.56 13.50 -59.83
CA GLN A 67 -17.15 13.40 -59.50
C GLN A 67 -16.70 14.56 -58.61
N GLU A 68 -17.04 15.81 -58.95
CA GLU A 68 -16.72 16.99 -58.13
C GLU A 68 -17.33 16.90 -56.73
N LYS A 69 -18.59 16.46 -56.64
CA LYS A 69 -19.25 16.20 -55.35
C LYS A 69 -18.53 15.15 -54.52
N ALA A 70 -18.10 14.05 -55.13
CA ALA A 70 -17.32 13.01 -54.44
C ALA A 70 -15.94 13.50 -53.99
N VAL A 71 -15.31 14.42 -54.73
CA VAL A 71 -14.04 15.04 -54.34
C VAL A 71 -14.21 15.98 -53.14
N ALA A 72 -15.32 16.71 -53.09
CA ALA A 72 -15.64 17.66 -52.02
C ALA A 72 -16.00 17.00 -50.67
N GLN A 73 -16.42 15.72 -50.66
CA GLN A 73 -16.77 15.03 -49.41
C GLN A 73 -15.56 14.73 -48.52
N HIS A 74 -15.75 14.84 -47.21
CA HIS A 74 -14.73 14.44 -46.23
C HIS A 74 -14.59 12.92 -46.18
N VAL A 75 -13.39 12.39 -46.46
CA VAL A 75 -13.19 10.93 -46.64
C VAL A 75 -13.56 10.11 -45.41
N LEU A 76 -13.30 10.60 -44.19
CA LEU A 76 -13.64 9.92 -42.94
C LEU A 76 -15.08 10.17 -42.44
N ARG A 77 -15.56 11.43 -42.46
CA ARG A 77 -16.88 11.79 -41.90
C ARG A 77 -18.04 11.44 -42.85
N GLU A 78 -17.80 11.55 -44.15
CA GLU A 78 -18.83 11.48 -45.20
C GLU A 78 -18.51 10.36 -46.21
N THR A 79 -17.87 9.27 -45.76
CA THR A 79 -17.45 8.16 -46.63
C THR A 79 -18.61 7.59 -47.45
N ALA A 80 -19.80 7.44 -46.84
CA ALA A 80 -20.97 6.90 -47.51
C ALA A 80 -21.44 7.82 -48.66
N SER A 81 -21.47 9.13 -48.44
CA SER A 81 -21.83 10.13 -49.46
C SER A 81 -20.79 10.15 -50.59
N LEU A 82 -19.50 10.11 -50.26
CA LEU A 82 -18.40 10.04 -51.23
C LEU A 82 -18.58 8.83 -52.16
N VAL A 83 -18.81 7.66 -51.57
CA VAL A 83 -19.01 6.40 -52.31
C VAL A 83 -20.25 6.49 -53.20
N ALA A 84 -21.37 6.98 -52.68
CA ALA A 84 -22.62 7.11 -53.45
C ALA A 84 -22.49 8.06 -54.65
N TYR A 85 -21.78 9.18 -54.47
CA TYR A 85 -21.50 10.12 -55.56
C TYR A 85 -20.53 9.53 -56.58
N ALA A 86 -19.47 8.85 -56.14
CA ALA A 86 -18.54 8.17 -57.05
C ALA A 86 -19.23 7.06 -57.86
N ASP A 87 -20.07 6.23 -57.24
CA ASP A 87 -20.84 5.20 -57.94
C ASP A 87 -21.82 5.82 -58.95
N SER A 88 -22.42 6.97 -58.61
CA SER A 88 -23.28 7.72 -59.52
C SER A 88 -22.52 8.32 -60.71
N ALA A 89 -21.31 8.84 -60.47
CA ALA A 89 -20.42 9.33 -61.51
C ALA A 89 -19.99 8.21 -62.47
N ILE A 90 -19.58 7.06 -61.93
CA ILE A 90 -19.19 5.86 -62.71
C ILE A 90 -20.35 5.42 -63.61
N ARG A 91 -21.58 5.31 -63.08
CA ARG A 91 -22.77 4.96 -63.88
C ARG A 91 -23.02 5.96 -65.01
N CYS A 92 -22.86 7.25 -64.75
CA CYS A 92 -23.03 8.28 -65.78
C CYS A 92 -21.95 8.19 -66.87
N PHE A 93 -20.70 7.94 -66.48
CA PHE A 93 -19.60 7.72 -67.41
C PHE A 93 -19.79 6.45 -68.25
N ASP A 94 -20.28 5.35 -67.66
CA ASP A 94 -20.64 4.14 -68.40
C ASP A 94 -21.73 4.39 -69.44
N LYS A 95 -22.79 5.12 -69.04
CA LYS A 95 -23.88 5.46 -69.93
C LYS A 95 -23.41 6.36 -71.07
N ALA A 96 -22.60 7.38 -70.78
CA ALA A 96 -22.00 8.24 -71.80
C ALA A 96 -21.12 7.43 -72.77
N ALA A 97 -20.21 6.59 -72.26
CA ALA A 97 -19.32 5.75 -73.07
C ALA A 97 -20.10 4.82 -74.01
N SER A 98 -21.20 4.21 -73.55
CA SER A 98 -22.02 3.30 -74.36
C SER A 98 -22.72 3.96 -75.55
N MET A 99 -22.88 5.29 -75.51
CA MET A 99 -23.62 6.07 -76.51
C MET A 99 -22.71 6.93 -77.40
N LEU A 100 -21.43 7.06 -77.06
CA LEU A 100 -20.45 7.82 -77.83
C LEU A 100 -20.08 7.07 -79.12
N THR A 101 -20.20 7.76 -80.26
CA THR A 101 -19.78 7.26 -81.57
C THR A 101 -19.05 8.37 -82.33
N GLU A 102 -18.18 8.02 -83.29
CA GLU A 102 -17.46 9.04 -84.08
C GLU A 102 -18.40 10.02 -84.80
N ARG A 103 -19.56 9.53 -85.23
CA ARG A 103 -20.59 10.35 -85.88
C ARG A 103 -21.20 11.35 -84.92
N GLU A 104 -21.44 10.95 -83.67
CA GLU A 104 -21.99 11.82 -82.64
C GLU A 104 -20.99 12.94 -82.28
N VAL A 105 -19.73 12.58 -82.04
CA VAL A 105 -18.67 13.54 -81.67
C VAL A 105 -18.45 14.57 -82.78
N LYS A 106 -18.43 14.14 -84.05
CA LYS A 106 -18.29 15.06 -85.20
C LYS A 106 -19.51 15.98 -85.36
N ARG A 107 -20.73 15.48 -85.14
CA ARG A 107 -21.97 16.27 -85.28
C ARG A 107 -22.11 17.31 -84.16
N ASN A 108 -21.66 16.97 -82.96
CA ASN A 108 -21.84 17.76 -81.75
C ASN A 108 -20.50 18.30 -81.21
N ALA A 109 -19.53 18.58 -82.09
CA ALA A 109 -18.17 18.96 -81.69
C ALA A 109 -18.12 20.18 -80.75
N GLU A 110 -19.10 21.09 -80.85
CA GLU A 110 -19.25 22.23 -79.94
C GLU A 110 -19.37 21.84 -78.46
N TYR A 111 -19.91 20.66 -78.15
CA TYR A 111 -20.10 20.20 -76.77
C TYR A 111 -18.90 19.46 -76.18
N TYR A 112 -17.94 19.06 -77.01
CA TYR A 112 -16.74 18.32 -76.61
C TYR A 112 -15.45 19.16 -76.75
N GLN A 113 -15.56 20.49 -76.81
CA GLN A 113 -14.43 21.40 -76.98
C GLN A 113 -13.31 21.20 -75.93
N ALA A 114 -13.65 20.70 -74.74
CA ALA A 114 -12.67 20.36 -73.70
C ALA A 114 -11.64 19.29 -74.12
N TYR A 115 -11.94 18.50 -75.16
CA TYR A 115 -11.08 17.45 -75.71
C TYR A 115 -10.40 17.85 -77.02
N ASN A 116 -10.54 19.10 -77.45
CA ASN A 116 -9.95 19.58 -78.69
C ASN A 116 -8.42 19.62 -78.56
N ARG A 117 -7.71 18.84 -79.38
CA ARG A 117 -6.25 18.79 -79.37
C ARG A 117 -5.69 18.79 -80.79
N ARG A 118 -4.42 19.18 -80.91
CA ARG A 118 -3.69 19.13 -82.17
C ARG A 118 -3.24 17.68 -82.43
N ASP A 119 -3.64 17.13 -83.57
CA ASP A 119 -3.12 15.84 -84.04
C ASP A 119 -1.63 16.01 -84.42
N LEU A 120 -0.76 15.21 -83.80
CA LEU A 120 0.69 15.27 -84.00
C LEU A 120 1.11 14.85 -85.41
N ARG A 121 0.27 14.10 -86.13
CA ARG A 121 0.57 13.56 -87.47
C ARG A 121 0.09 14.47 -88.59
N THR A 122 -1.06 15.13 -88.44
CA THR A 122 -1.66 15.98 -89.48
C THR A 122 -1.55 17.48 -89.18
N GLY A 123 -1.29 17.85 -87.93
CA GLY A 123 -1.22 19.23 -87.47
C GLY A 123 -2.58 19.91 -87.31
N GLU A 124 -3.68 19.24 -87.65
CA GLU A 124 -5.05 19.75 -87.54
C GLU A 124 -5.57 19.64 -86.10
N PHE A 125 -6.43 20.59 -85.71
CA PHE A 125 -7.14 20.53 -84.44
C PHE A 125 -8.43 19.72 -84.61
N GLY A 126 -8.62 18.72 -83.77
CA GLY A 126 -9.80 17.88 -83.80
C GLY A 126 -10.07 17.21 -82.47
N ILE A 127 -11.29 16.70 -82.33
CA ILE A 127 -11.72 15.93 -81.17
C ILE A 127 -11.81 14.47 -81.63
N ALA A 128 -10.91 13.62 -81.12
CA ALA A 128 -10.94 12.20 -81.41
C ALA A 128 -11.79 11.45 -80.38
N LEU A 129 -12.58 10.47 -80.82
CA LEU A 129 -13.38 9.62 -79.92
C LEU A 129 -12.49 8.90 -78.90
N SER A 130 -11.30 8.45 -79.32
CA SER A 130 -10.33 7.77 -78.46
C SER A 130 -9.89 8.60 -77.26
N ASP A 131 -9.91 9.93 -77.36
CA ASP A 131 -9.51 10.80 -76.25
C ASP A 131 -10.59 10.94 -75.20
N ILE A 132 -11.84 11.05 -75.65
CA ILE A 132 -13.01 11.10 -74.77
C ILE A 132 -13.14 9.76 -74.04
N THR A 133 -13.00 8.63 -74.76
CA THR A 133 -13.09 7.31 -74.13
C THR A 133 -11.93 7.04 -73.19
N PHE A 134 -10.70 7.45 -73.54
CA PHE A 134 -9.55 7.35 -72.66
C PHE A 134 -9.70 8.21 -71.38
N ASP A 135 -10.18 9.45 -71.50
CA ASP A 135 -10.43 10.31 -70.33
C ASP A 135 -11.53 9.74 -69.43
N LEU A 136 -12.64 9.28 -70.02
CA LEU A 136 -13.71 8.60 -69.29
C LEU A 136 -13.18 7.39 -68.51
N GLN A 137 -12.39 6.54 -69.17
CA GLN A 137 -11.80 5.37 -68.54
C GLN A 137 -10.88 5.76 -67.38
N LYS A 138 -10.00 6.75 -67.60
CA LYS A 138 -9.09 7.27 -66.57
C LYS A 138 -9.84 7.86 -65.38
N ARG A 139 -10.94 8.60 -65.60
CA ARG A 139 -11.80 9.14 -64.54
C ARG A 139 -12.48 8.03 -63.74
N LYS A 140 -13.00 7.00 -64.40
CA LYS A 140 -13.60 5.84 -63.74
C LYS A 140 -12.57 5.10 -62.88
N GLU A 141 -11.38 4.84 -63.41
CA GLU A 141 -10.28 4.21 -62.67
C GLU A 141 -9.86 5.04 -61.45
N ALA A 142 -9.78 6.36 -61.59
CA ALA A 142 -9.48 7.26 -60.47
C ALA A 142 -10.57 7.22 -59.38
N LEU A 143 -11.85 7.19 -59.76
CA LEU A 143 -12.97 7.07 -58.82
C LEU A 143 -13.02 5.70 -58.12
N LEU A 144 -12.75 4.60 -58.83
CA LEU A 144 -12.65 3.27 -58.26
C LEU A 144 -11.48 3.16 -57.26
N THR A 145 -10.33 3.74 -57.61
CA THR A 145 -9.16 3.80 -56.72
C THR A 145 -9.46 4.63 -55.47
N ARG A 146 -10.08 5.81 -55.63
CA ARG A 146 -10.46 6.67 -54.49
C ARG A 146 -11.50 6.02 -53.59
N THR A 147 -12.52 5.37 -54.15
CA THR A 147 -13.58 4.72 -53.35
C THR A 147 -13.07 3.51 -52.58
N SER A 148 -12.26 2.66 -53.22
CA SER A 148 -11.62 1.52 -52.53
C SER A 148 -10.69 2.01 -51.41
N ALA A 149 -9.86 3.02 -51.68
CA ALA A 149 -9.00 3.63 -50.64
C ALA A 149 -9.81 4.25 -49.49
N ALA A 150 -10.89 4.98 -49.80
CA ALA A 150 -11.77 5.58 -48.80
C ALA A 150 -12.48 4.53 -47.91
N ARG A 151 -12.96 3.43 -48.51
CA ARG A 151 -13.58 2.31 -47.76
C ARG A 151 -12.58 1.62 -46.85
N MET A 152 -11.38 1.31 -47.36
CA MET A 152 -10.32 0.70 -46.54
C MET A 152 -9.89 1.62 -45.40
N LEU A 153 -9.71 2.91 -45.68
CA LEU A 153 -9.36 3.90 -44.67
C LEU A 153 -10.41 3.97 -43.56
N ARG A 154 -11.70 4.05 -43.93
CA ARG A 154 -12.81 4.08 -42.97
C ARG A 154 -12.88 2.80 -42.14
N HIS A 155 -12.68 1.63 -42.77
CA HIS A 155 -12.66 0.35 -42.06
C HIS A 155 -11.53 0.29 -41.02
N HIS A 156 -10.31 0.69 -41.39
CA HIS A 156 -9.19 0.71 -40.44
C HIS A 156 -9.35 1.77 -39.35
N PHE A 157 -9.97 2.92 -39.68
CA PHE A 157 -10.32 3.95 -38.70
C PHE A 157 -11.31 3.42 -37.66
N GLU A 158 -12.41 2.80 -38.08
CA GLU A 158 -13.42 2.23 -37.18
C GLU A 158 -12.84 1.08 -36.34
N ALA A 159 -11.97 0.26 -36.92
CA ALA A 159 -11.27 -0.78 -36.18
C ALA A 159 -10.34 -0.22 -35.10
N ALA A 160 -9.58 0.84 -35.42
CA ALA A 160 -8.69 1.51 -34.47
C ALA A 160 -9.48 2.14 -33.31
N ASP A 161 -10.52 2.91 -33.62
CA ASP A 161 -11.39 3.57 -32.63
C ASP A 161 -12.10 2.54 -31.74
N SER A 162 -12.69 1.51 -32.33
CA SER A 162 -13.39 0.45 -31.59
C SER A 162 -12.45 -0.33 -30.67
N LEU A 163 -11.30 -0.82 -31.17
CA LEU A 163 -10.37 -1.60 -30.36
C LEU A 163 -9.79 -0.78 -29.21
N TYR A 164 -9.43 0.48 -29.48
CA TYR A 164 -8.93 1.38 -28.45
C TYR A 164 -10.02 1.72 -27.42
N GLY A 165 -11.27 1.96 -27.87
CA GLY A 165 -12.42 2.15 -26.99
C GLY A 165 -12.64 0.97 -26.04
N VAL A 166 -12.44 -0.26 -26.51
CA VAL A 166 -12.48 -1.44 -25.64
C VAL A 166 -11.40 -1.39 -24.55
N CYS A 167 -10.16 -1.00 -24.88
CA CYS A 167 -9.10 -0.83 -23.88
C CYS A 167 -9.50 0.18 -22.79
N VAL A 168 -10.09 1.32 -23.17
CA VAL A 168 -10.60 2.33 -22.23
C VAL A 168 -11.65 1.71 -21.30
N THR A 169 -12.62 0.98 -21.86
CA THR A 169 -13.67 0.34 -21.05
C THR A 169 -13.14 -0.74 -20.11
N SER A 170 -12.17 -1.56 -20.55
CA SER A 170 -11.53 -2.57 -19.71
C SER A 170 -10.72 -1.92 -18.57
N PHE A 171 -10.02 -0.83 -18.86
CA PHE A 171 -9.32 -0.05 -17.82
C PHE A 171 -10.29 0.60 -16.83
N GLN A 172 -11.41 1.16 -17.29
CA GLN A 172 -12.45 1.68 -16.40
C GLN A 172 -13.09 0.59 -15.54
N ALA A 173 -13.28 -0.62 -16.09
CA ALA A 173 -13.74 -1.77 -15.32
C ALA A 173 -12.72 -2.17 -14.24
N LEU A 174 -11.42 -2.15 -14.56
CA LEU A 174 -10.34 -2.35 -13.60
C LEU A 174 -10.39 -1.30 -12.47
N LYS A 175 -10.52 -0.02 -12.80
CA LYS A 175 -10.68 1.08 -11.82
C LYS A 175 -11.93 0.95 -10.96
N LYS A 176 -13.03 0.44 -11.52
CA LYS A 176 -14.25 0.21 -10.75
C LYS A 176 -14.07 -0.91 -9.72
N GLN A 177 -13.31 -1.96 -10.06
CA GLN A 177 -13.00 -3.06 -9.15
C GLN A 177 -11.95 -2.67 -8.10
N HIS A 178 -10.98 -1.86 -8.53
CA HIS A 178 -9.85 -1.39 -7.75
C HIS A 178 -9.73 0.14 -7.90
N PRO A 179 -10.38 0.93 -7.02
CA PRO A 179 -10.42 2.40 -7.15
C PRO A 179 -9.05 3.06 -7.10
N ASP A 180 -8.17 2.54 -6.23
CA ASP A 180 -6.84 3.08 -5.98
C ASP A 180 -5.75 2.09 -6.36
N GLN A 181 -4.54 2.60 -6.60
CA GLN A 181 -3.39 1.77 -6.97
C GLN A 181 -3.02 0.77 -5.87
N GLN A 182 -3.17 1.16 -4.61
CA GLN A 182 -2.95 0.27 -3.47
C GLN A 182 -3.95 -0.90 -3.49
N ASP A 183 -5.23 -0.60 -3.71
CA ASP A 183 -6.30 -1.59 -3.83
C ASP A 183 -6.11 -2.50 -5.06
N LEU A 184 -5.52 -2.00 -6.14
CA LEU A 184 -5.17 -2.80 -7.32
C LEU A 184 -4.14 -3.87 -6.97
N PHE A 185 -3.10 -3.51 -6.21
CA PHE A 185 -2.06 -4.47 -5.81
C PHE A 185 -2.52 -5.39 -4.68
N LEU A 186 -3.10 -4.85 -3.60
CA LEU A 186 -3.44 -5.65 -2.42
C LEU A 186 -4.60 -6.64 -2.69
N ARG A 187 -5.49 -6.30 -3.62
CA ARG A 187 -6.61 -7.19 -4.01
C ARG A 187 -6.35 -7.91 -5.33
N ALA A 188 -5.12 -7.87 -5.84
CA ALA A 188 -4.76 -8.55 -7.07
C ALA A 188 -4.92 -10.06 -6.94
N THR A 189 -5.55 -10.66 -7.94
CA THR A 189 -5.70 -12.11 -8.09
C THR A 189 -5.30 -12.55 -9.50
N ASP A 190 -5.34 -13.85 -9.75
CA ASP A 190 -5.19 -14.40 -11.10
C ASP A 190 -6.23 -13.81 -12.08
N SER A 191 -7.43 -13.43 -11.61
CA SER A 191 -8.42 -12.76 -12.48
C SER A 191 -8.03 -11.33 -12.84
N THR A 192 -7.32 -10.63 -11.94
CA THR A 192 -6.76 -9.31 -12.25
C THR A 192 -5.66 -9.44 -13.30
N VAL A 193 -4.82 -10.47 -13.19
CA VAL A 193 -3.76 -10.76 -14.18
C VAL A 193 -4.36 -11.07 -15.55
N THR A 194 -5.41 -11.90 -15.64
CA THR A 194 -6.06 -12.20 -16.92
C THR A 194 -6.72 -10.98 -17.55
N LEU A 195 -7.29 -10.08 -16.74
CA LEU A 195 -7.83 -8.81 -17.22
C LEU A 195 -6.72 -7.91 -17.80
N LEU A 196 -5.56 -7.85 -17.15
CA LEU A 196 -4.40 -7.10 -17.65
C LEU A 196 -3.83 -7.72 -18.95
N ASP A 197 -3.78 -9.05 -19.05
CA ASP A 197 -3.40 -9.75 -20.28
C ASP A 197 -4.36 -9.46 -21.44
N ASP A 198 -5.67 -9.39 -21.17
CA ASP A 198 -6.68 -9.00 -22.16
C ASP A 198 -6.50 -7.54 -22.60
N VAL A 199 -6.24 -6.62 -21.67
CA VAL A 199 -5.91 -5.21 -22.00
C VAL A 199 -4.66 -5.12 -22.88
N LEU A 200 -3.59 -5.85 -22.56
CA LEU A 200 -2.36 -5.89 -23.35
C LEU A 200 -2.61 -6.37 -24.78
N SER A 201 -3.26 -7.53 -24.92
CA SER A 201 -3.55 -8.13 -26.22
C SER A 201 -4.42 -7.22 -27.11
N ARG A 202 -5.45 -6.59 -26.51
CA ARG A 202 -6.32 -5.65 -27.23
C ARG A 202 -5.59 -4.36 -27.59
N TYR A 203 -4.73 -3.86 -26.71
CA TYR A 203 -3.95 -2.65 -26.98
C TYR A 203 -2.96 -2.87 -28.13
N ASP A 204 -2.30 -4.03 -28.18
CA ASP A 204 -1.46 -4.41 -29.31
C ASP A 204 -2.25 -4.49 -30.63
N ALA A 205 -3.47 -5.02 -30.58
CA ALA A 205 -4.37 -5.04 -31.73
C ALA A 205 -4.78 -3.62 -32.16
N ALA A 206 -5.08 -2.72 -31.20
CA ALA A 206 -5.41 -1.33 -31.46
C ALA A 206 -4.22 -0.58 -32.11
N LEU A 207 -3.00 -0.74 -31.59
CA LEU A 207 -1.80 -0.15 -32.20
C LEU A 207 -1.56 -0.67 -33.62
N LYS A 208 -1.79 -1.96 -33.88
CA LYS A 208 -1.72 -2.51 -35.25
C LYS A 208 -2.77 -1.86 -36.15
N ALA A 209 -4.01 -1.70 -35.69
CA ALA A 209 -5.07 -1.05 -36.44
C ALA A 209 -4.75 0.43 -36.72
N ILE A 210 -4.20 1.17 -35.74
CA ILE A 210 -3.75 2.56 -35.91
C ILE A 210 -2.64 2.65 -36.96
N ARG A 211 -1.67 1.73 -36.96
CA ARG A 211 -0.61 1.69 -37.99
C ARG A 211 -1.16 1.40 -39.39
N LEU A 212 -2.14 0.49 -39.51
CA LEU A 212 -2.84 0.21 -40.77
C LEU A 212 -3.67 1.41 -41.25
N TYR A 213 -4.27 2.15 -40.33
CA TYR A 213 -4.95 3.40 -40.62
C TYR A 213 -3.96 4.46 -41.14
N GLN A 214 -2.83 4.66 -40.44
CA GLN A 214 -1.77 5.59 -40.86
C GLN A 214 -1.14 5.24 -42.20
N SER A 215 -0.98 3.95 -42.52
CA SER A 215 -0.51 3.51 -43.84
C SER A 215 -1.58 3.75 -44.92
N SER A 216 -2.85 3.51 -44.60
CA SER A 216 -3.98 3.76 -45.51
C SER A 216 -4.13 5.24 -45.86
N MET A 217 -3.82 6.16 -44.95
CA MET A 217 -3.79 7.61 -45.23
C MET A 217 -2.77 8.01 -46.30
N LYS A 218 -1.70 7.22 -46.49
CA LYS A 218 -0.68 7.46 -47.51
C LYS A 218 -1.06 6.91 -48.88
N SER A 219 -2.21 6.26 -49.00
CA SER A 219 -2.66 5.63 -50.25
C SER A 219 -3.07 6.68 -51.29
N PRO A 220 -2.77 6.44 -52.58
CA PRO A 220 -3.15 7.35 -53.66
C PRO A 220 -4.67 7.52 -53.71
N GLY A 221 -5.13 8.77 -53.85
CA GLY A 221 -6.55 9.12 -53.94
C GLY A 221 -7.19 9.58 -52.63
N VAL A 222 -6.50 9.43 -51.49
CA VAL A 222 -6.88 10.02 -50.20
C VAL A 222 -6.28 11.44 -50.10
N PRO A 223 -7.03 12.46 -49.66
CA PRO A 223 -6.47 13.78 -49.36
C PRO A 223 -5.36 13.67 -48.30
N ALA A 224 -4.43 14.63 -48.29
CA ALA A 224 -3.37 14.69 -47.30
C ALA A 224 -3.94 15.08 -45.91
N TYR A 225 -4.60 14.13 -45.25
CA TYR A 225 -4.93 14.20 -43.84
C TYR A 225 -3.71 13.78 -43.03
N ARG A 226 -3.44 14.53 -41.96
CA ARG A 226 -2.41 14.19 -41.00
C ARG A 226 -3.04 14.18 -39.62
N HIS A 227 -3.28 12.99 -39.09
CA HIS A 227 -3.55 12.81 -37.68
C HIS A 227 -2.23 12.47 -37.00
N ASP A 228 -1.80 13.33 -36.08
CA ASP A 228 -0.63 13.06 -35.25
C ASP A 228 -1.12 12.39 -33.96
N PHE A 229 -0.61 11.18 -33.70
CA PHE A 229 -1.00 10.38 -32.54
C PHE A 229 0.05 10.53 -31.44
N ASN A 230 -0.36 11.08 -30.30
CA ASN A 230 0.50 11.26 -29.14
C ASN A 230 0.18 10.20 -28.09
N LEU A 231 1.21 9.49 -27.63
CA LEU A 231 1.08 8.47 -26.58
C LEU A 231 1.49 9.05 -25.23
N SER A 232 0.52 9.13 -24.32
CA SER A 232 0.69 9.58 -22.95
C SER A 232 0.77 8.38 -22.00
N LYS A 233 1.78 8.35 -21.15
CA LYS A 233 1.91 7.30 -20.12
C LYS A 233 0.92 7.55 -18.99
N ILE A 234 0.39 6.47 -18.41
CA ILE A 234 -0.42 6.54 -17.19
C ILE A 234 0.54 6.50 -16.00
N THR A 235 0.66 7.62 -15.31
CA THR A 235 1.50 7.79 -14.12
C THR A 235 0.67 7.82 -12.85
N ASP A 236 -0.51 8.44 -12.89
CA ASP A 236 -1.47 8.46 -11.80
C ASP A 236 -2.70 7.61 -12.14
N TYR A 237 -2.77 6.42 -11.54
CA TYR A 237 -3.85 5.47 -11.75
C TYR A 237 -5.23 6.05 -11.38
N SER A 238 -5.30 6.91 -10.36
CA SER A 238 -6.57 7.41 -9.82
C SER A 238 -7.19 8.49 -10.71
N SER A 239 -6.39 9.36 -11.32
CA SER A 239 -6.89 10.47 -12.15
C SER A 239 -6.79 10.24 -13.67
N GLU A 240 -5.84 9.44 -14.16
CA GLU A 240 -5.54 9.31 -15.59
C GLU A 240 -6.21 8.09 -16.25
N GLY A 241 -6.03 7.95 -17.57
CA GLY A 241 -6.42 6.78 -18.36
C GLY A 241 -7.93 6.57 -18.57
N SER A 242 -8.78 7.44 -18.05
CA SER A 242 -10.25 7.29 -18.15
C SER A 242 -10.90 8.16 -19.25
N ALA A 243 -10.15 9.10 -19.82
CA ALA A 243 -10.64 9.98 -20.89
C ALA A 243 -10.77 9.22 -22.22
N VAL A 244 -11.92 9.40 -22.89
CA VAL A 244 -12.16 8.87 -24.23
C VAL A 244 -11.39 9.71 -25.25
N ALA A 245 -10.63 9.07 -26.12
CA ALA A 245 -9.89 9.75 -27.17
C ALA A 245 -10.82 10.19 -28.32
N ASP A 246 -10.61 11.40 -28.83
CA ASP A 246 -11.29 11.87 -30.04
C ASP A 246 -10.44 11.57 -31.28
N PHE A 247 -10.74 10.46 -31.94
CA PHE A 247 -10.05 10.04 -33.17
C PHE A 247 -10.31 10.94 -34.39
N LEU A 248 -11.29 11.85 -34.31
CA LEU A 248 -11.60 12.80 -35.38
C LEU A 248 -10.88 14.15 -35.23
N SER A 249 -10.12 14.32 -34.15
CA SER A 249 -9.25 15.48 -33.92
C SER A 249 -7.96 15.39 -34.73
N GLU A 250 -7.34 16.53 -35.02
CA GLU A 250 -6.05 16.57 -35.74
C GLU A 250 -4.89 16.03 -34.86
N GLU A 251 -4.95 16.30 -33.56
CA GLU A 251 -4.02 15.82 -32.54
C GLU A 251 -4.71 14.80 -31.63
N VAL A 252 -4.52 13.52 -31.92
CA VAL A 252 -5.16 12.44 -31.18
C VAL A 252 -4.28 12.04 -30.00
N ASN A 253 -4.70 12.41 -28.79
CA ASN A 253 -4.04 12.00 -27.56
C ASN A 253 -4.57 10.64 -27.09
N LEU A 254 -3.67 9.65 -27.04
CA LEU A 254 -3.94 8.28 -26.61
C LEU A 254 -3.16 7.97 -25.34
N TRP A 255 -3.74 7.18 -24.46
CA TRP A 255 -3.08 6.60 -23.29
C TRP A 255 -2.36 5.31 -23.66
N ASP A 256 -1.18 5.12 -23.07
CA ASP A 256 -0.39 3.91 -23.20
C ASP A 256 -0.81 2.85 -22.17
N TYR A 257 -1.95 2.20 -22.47
CA TYR A 257 -2.43 1.08 -21.67
C TYR A 257 -1.51 -0.14 -21.74
N GLY A 258 -0.69 -0.26 -22.79
CA GLY A 258 0.24 -1.37 -22.99
C GLY A 258 1.35 -1.36 -21.94
N THR A 259 2.08 -0.25 -21.84
CA THR A 259 3.14 -0.10 -20.84
C THR A 259 2.56 -0.20 -19.42
N PHE A 260 1.44 0.46 -19.16
CA PHE A 260 0.75 0.37 -17.86
C PHE A 260 0.42 -1.07 -17.46
N ALA A 261 -0.26 -1.81 -18.35
CA ALA A 261 -0.71 -3.16 -18.03
C ALA A 261 0.46 -4.13 -17.90
N ALA A 262 1.52 -3.97 -18.69
CA ALA A 262 2.74 -4.78 -18.59
C ALA A 262 3.46 -4.56 -17.26
N ASP A 263 3.64 -3.30 -16.84
CA ASP A 263 4.33 -2.94 -15.61
C ASP A 263 3.56 -3.41 -14.37
N VAL A 264 2.25 -3.16 -14.33
CA VAL A 264 1.38 -3.60 -13.22
C VAL A 264 1.34 -5.12 -13.13
N ARG A 265 1.14 -5.80 -14.27
CA ARG A 265 1.15 -7.26 -14.34
C ARG A 265 2.49 -7.83 -13.86
N GLY A 266 3.60 -7.23 -14.28
CA GLY A 266 4.94 -7.61 -13.85
C GLY A 266 5.04 -7.60 -12.33
N LYS A 267 4.72 -6.45 -11.71
CA LYS A 267 4.73 -6.29 -10.24
C LYS A 267 3.82 -7.28 -9.53
N ILE A 268 2.61 -7.51 -10.03
CA ILE A 268 1.68 -8.48 -9.41
C ILE A 268 2.29 -9.88 -9.40
N LEU A 269 2.84 -10.33 -10.54
CA LEU A 269 3.38 -11.69 -10.68
C LEU A 269 4.69 -11.89 -9.90
N THR A 270 5.58 -10.88 -9.89
CA THR A 270 6.91 -11.02 -9.29
C THR A 270 6.97 -10.65 -7.82
N GLU A 271 6.12 -9.74 -7.36
CA GLU A 271 6.19 -9.19 -6.00
C GLU A 271 4.96 -9.57 -5.18
N ILE A 272 3.76 -9.27 -5.67
CA ILE A 272 2.51 -9.40 -4.88
C ILE A 272 2.09 -10.85 -4.65
N LEU A 273 1.93 -11.66 -5.70
CA LEU A 273 1.47 -13.04 -5.53
C LEU A 273 2.44 -13.89 -4.68
N PRO A 274 3.78 -13.76 -4.83
CA PRO A 274 4.71 -14.40 -3.91
C PRO A 274 4.55 -13.91 -2.47
N LEU A 275 4.39 -12.59 -2.26
CA LEU A 275 4.18 -12.01 -0.93
C LEU A 275 2.90 -12.53 -0.27
N GLN A 276 1.79 -12.65 -1.03
CA GLN A 276 0.54 -13.25 -0.56
C GLN A 276 0.77 -14.69 -0.08
N LYS A 277 1.41 -15.53 -0.90
CA LYS A 277 1.68 -16.93 -0.56
C LYS A 277 2.55 -17.07 0.69
N GLU A 278 3.58 -16.24 0.81
CA GLU A 278 4.51 -16.27 1.94
C GLU A 278 3.83 -15.81 3.24
N THR A 279 3.05 -14.74 3.18
CA THR A 279 2.28 -14.20 4.31
C THR A 279 1.27 -15.23 4.83
N VAL A 280 0.48 -15.83 3.93
CA VAL A 280 -0.49 -16.88 4.29
C VAL A 280 0.22 -18.08 4.91
N LYS A 281 1.37 -18.50 4.35
CA LYS A 281 2.17 -19.60 4.89
C LYS A 281 2.65 -19.29 6.32
N GLN A 282 3.14 -18.08 6.58
CA GLN A 282 3.62 -17.68 7.89
C GLN A 282 2.48 -17.59 8.92
N LEU A 283 1.35 -16.99 8.55
CA LEU A 283 0.16 -16.94 9.40
C LEU A 283 -0.34 -18.35 9.74
N ASN A 284 -0.44 -19.24 8.74
CA ASN A 284 -0.82 -20.63 8.98
C ASN A 284 0.15 -21.37 9.91
N ALA A 285 1.46 -21.10 9.79
CA ALA A 285 2.45 -21.70 10.67
C ALA A 285 2.28 -21.24 12.13
N LEU A 286 2.01 -19.95 12.35
CA LEU A 286 1.74 -19.40 13.69
C LEU A 286 0.43 -19.93 14.28
N ILE A 287 -0.62 -20.08 13.46
CA ILE A 287 -1.91 -20.64 13.90
C ILE A 287 -1.77 -22.12 14.28
N THR A 288 -0.99 -22.90 13.53
CA THR A 288 -0.97 -24.37 13.68
C THR A 288 0.12 -24.91 14.61
N ARG A 289 1.32 -24.31 14.63
CA ARG A 289 2.49 -24.99 15.21
C ARG A 289 2.83 -24.59 16.64
N HIS A 290 2.33 -23.48 17.18
CA HIS A 290 2.76 -22.96 18.50
C HIS A 290 4.30 -22.97 18.69
N GLU A 291 5.07 -23.00 17.60
CA GLU A 291 6.53 -23.00 17.63
C GLU A 291 7.00 -21.54 17.62
N ASP A 292 8.16 -21.30 18.23
CA ASP A 292 8.81 -20.00 18.31
C ASP A 292 9.32 -19.58 16.93
N ILE A 293 8.39 -19.16 16.07
CA ILE A 293 8.69 -18.63 14.74
C ILE A 293 8.95 -17.15 14.93
N ALA A 294 10.23 -16.77 14.97
CA ALA A 294 10.62 -15.37 14.93
C ALA A 294 9.90 -14.69 13.75
N ALA A 295 9.16 -13.63 14.03
CA ALA A 295 8.50 -12.84 13.00
C ALA A 295 9.57 -12.32 12.02
N ASP A 296 9.47 -12.75 10.76
CA ASP A 296 10.37 -12.28 9.70
C ASP A 296 10.11 -10.80 9.42
N THR A 297 10.94 -9.93 9.99
CA THR A 297 10.84 -8.48 9.83
C THR A 297 11.07 -8.04 8.37
N ALA A 298 11.76 -8.86 7.56
CA ALA A 298 11.96 -8.56 6.15
C ALA A 298 10.67 -8.68 5.32
N LEU A 299 9.72 -9.50 5.77
CA LEU A 299 8.40 -9.59 5.14
C LEU A 299 7.61 -8.28 5.30
N PHE A 300 7.75 -7.60 6.44
CA PHE A 300 7.08 -6.32 6.71
C PHE A 300 7.61 -5.18 5.85
N ASP A 301 8.92 -5.14 5.63
CA ASP A 301 9.55 -4.13 4.77
C ASP A 301 9.02 -4.20 3.32
N ARG A 302 8.59 -5.38 2.87
CA ARG A 302 8.00 -5.59 1.54
C ARG A 302 6.57 -5.08 1.40
N PHE A 303 5.84 -4.84 2.49
CA PHE A 303 4.49 -4.25 2.44
C PHE A 303 4.50 -2.72 2.33
N LYS A 304 5.53 -2.07 2.87
CA LYS A 304 5.65 -0.60 2.92
C LYS A 304 5.40 0.12 1.58
N PRO A 305 5.86 -0.37 0.41
CA PRO A 305 5.59 0.29 -0.86
C PRO A 305 4.11 0.34 -1.26
N TYR A 306 3.27 -0.54 -0.70
CA TYR A 306 1.86 -0.69 -1.09
C TYR A 306 0.89 -0.21 -0.01
N ASP A 307 1.26 -0.32 1.27
CA ASP A 307 0.52 0.27 2.38
C ASP A 307 1.51 0.84 3.42
N ASN A 308 1.43 2.15 3.64
CA ASN A 308 2.26 2.85 4.61
C ASN A 308 1.64 2.83 6.02
N ALA A 309 0.36 2.43 6.16
CA ALA A 309 -0.35 2.36 7.43
C ALA A 309 -0.40 0.91 7.90
N ASP A 310 0.38 0.56 8.92
CA ASP A 310 0.44 -0.72 9.65
C ASP A 310 -0.41 -1.85 9.02
N PRO A 311 0.12 -2.59 8.03
CA PRO A 311 -0.66 -3.53 7.24
C PRO A 311 -1.27 -4.63 8.11
N LEU A 312 -2.55 -4.95 7.91
CA LEU A 312 -3.28 -5.92 8.72
C LEU A 312 -2.54 -7.26 8.89
N PRO A 313 -1.94 -7.87 7.84
CA PRO A 313 -1.20 -9.11 8.02
C PRO A 313 -0.01 -9.01 8.98
N GLU A 314 0.68 -7.87 9.01
CA GLU A 314 1.76 -7.61 9.97
C GLU A 314 1.22 -7.52 11.39
N ALA A 315 0.12 -6.78 11.59
CA ALA A 315 -0.51 -6.66 12.89
C ALA A 315 -1.00 -8.02 13.43
N LEU A 316 -1.51 -8.90 12.56
CA LEU A 316 -1.89 -10.27 12.92
C LEU A 316 -0.69 -11.16 13.25
N ILE A 317 0.39 -11.09 12.47
CA ILE A 317 1.64 -11.82 12.77
C ILE A 317 2.16 -11.40 14.15
N ARG A 318 2.19 -10.08 14.44
CA ARG A 318 2.60 -9.56 15.75
C ARG A 318 1.70 -10.07 16.88
N LEU A 319 0.38 -10.08 16.68
CA LEU A 319 -0.57 -10.61 17.65
C LEU A 319 -0.30 -12.09 17.96
N PHE A 320 -0.23 -12.94 16.93
CA PHE A 320 -0.03 -14.37 17.13
C PHE A 320 1.35 -14.68 17.73
N ALA A 321 2.40 -14.00 17.30
CA ALA A 321 3.73 -14.15 17.88
C ALA A 321 3.76 -13.72 19.36
N ALA A 322 3.12 -12.60 19.71
CA ALA A 322 3.02 -12.16 21.09
C ALA A 322 2.19 -13.13 21.95
N ASN A 323 1.13 -13.72 21.40
CA ASN A 323 0.31 -14.70 22.10
C ASN A 323 1.11 -15.99 22.40
N ILE A 324 1.84 -16.52 21.41
CA ILE A 324 2.73 -17.68 21.60
C ILE A 324 3.83 -17.37 22.62
N SER A 325 4.43 -16.17 22.54
CA SER A 325 5.47 -15.74 23.48
C SER A 325 4.94 -15.67 24.92
N PHE A 326 3.72 -15.17 25.10
CA PHE A 326 3.06 -15.14 26.40
C PHE A 326 2.76 -16.55 26.92
N ASP A 327 2.21 -17.44 26.09
CA ASP A 327 1.95 -18.84 26.45
C ASP A 327 3.23 -19.60 26.84
N LEU A 328 4.33 -19.35 26.12
CA LEU A 328 5.64 -19.93 26.43
C LEU A 328 6.18 -19.39 27.76
N ALA A 329 6.18 -18.07 27.95
CA ALA A 329 6.63 -17.45 29.20
C ALA A 329 5.83 -17.94 30.41
N ARG A 330 4.51 -18.08 30.25
CA ARG A 330 3.61 -18.65 31.26
C ARG A 330 3.93 -20.11 31.57
N THR A 331 4.15 -20.93 30.54
CA THR A 331 4.52 -22.35 30.71
C THR A 331 5.87 -22.50 31.40
N GLN A 332 6.85 -21.67 31.04
CA GLN A 332 8.15 -21.64 31.69
C GLN A 332 8.03 -21.22 33.17
N ALA A 333 7.32 -20.12 33.44
CA ALA A 333 7.07 -19.66 34.81
C ALA A 333 6.36 -20.73 35.66
N ALA A 334 5.41 -21.46 35.08
CA ALA A 334 4.74 -22.59 35.74
C ALA A 334 5.70 -23.76 36.02
N SER A 335 6.56 -24.11 35.06
CA SER A 335 7.50 -25.23 35.18
C SER A 335 8.56 -25.01 36.26
N PHE A 336 8.92 -23.76 36.51
CA PHE A 336 9.93 -23.37 37.51
C PHE A 336 9.34 -22.70 38.75
N LYS A 337 8.03 -22.88 38.98
CA LYS A 337 7.32 -22.29 40.13
C LYS A 337 7.93 -22.69 41.47
N ASP A 338 8.48 -23.90 41.55
CA ASP A 338 9.10 -24.46 42.76
C ASP A 338 10.60 -24.18 42.87
N SER A 339 11.17 -23.37 41.97
CA SER A 339 12.57 -22.93 42.09
C SER A 339 12.79 -22.26 43.44
N LEU A 340 13.86 -22.65 44.12
CA LEU A 340 14.26 -21.97 45.35
C LEU A 340 14.90 -20.62 45.06
N ASP A 341 15.38 -20.36 43.85
CA ASP A 341 16.04 -19.08 43.52
C ASP A 341 15.00 -17.97 43.25
N VAL A 342 14.95 -16.99 44.15
CA VAL A 342 14.01 -15.87 44.09
C VAL A 342 14.30 -14.93 42.92
N HIS A 343 15.56 -14.74 42.55
CA HIS A 343 15.92 -13.88 41.41
C HIS A 343 15.55 -14.54 40.10
N PHE A 344 15.79 -15.84 39.96
CA PHE A 344 15.33 -16.59 38.79
C PHE A 344 13.80 -16.54 38.65
N GLN A 345 13.05 -16.69 39.75
CA GLN A 345 11.61 -16.52 39.74
C GLN A 345 11.16 -15.11 39.35
N LEU A 346 11.89 -14.09 39.81
CA LEU A 346 11.62 -12.69 39.44
C LEU A 346 11.88 -12.46 37.95
N GLU A 347 12.96 -12.99 37.39
CA GLU A 347 13.25 -12.93 35.96
C GLU A 347 12.13 -13.57 35.13
N LEU A 348 11.66 -14.76 35.52
CA LEU A 348 10.53 -15.42 34.86
C LEU A 348 9.24 -14.60 34.95
N ALA A 349 8.95 -13.99 36.10
CA ALA A 349 7.77 -13.14 36.27
C ALA A 349 7.87 -11.85 35.43
N ARG A 350 9.07 -11.28 35.26
CA ARG A 350 9.31 -10.14 34.37
C ARG A 350 9.10 -10.52 32.91
N ALA A 351 9.68 -11.64 32.47
CA ALA A 351 9.50 -12.16 31.13
C ALA A 351 8.01 -12.42 30.80
N GLU A 352 7.26 -13.02 31.74
CA GLU A 352 5.80 -13.20 31.62
C GLU A 352 5.06 -11.86 31.52
N SER A 353 5.41 -10.88 32.36
CA SER A 353 4.80 -9.53 32.31
C SER A 353 5.10 -8.78 31.02
N ASP A 354 6.32 -8.87 30.50
CA ASP A 354 6.71 -8.16 29.28
C ASP A 354 6.07 -8.80 28.05
N ALA A 355 5.96 -10.14 28.02
CA ALA A 355 5.22 -10.85 26.98
C ALA A 355 3.71 -10.47 27.00
N LEU A 356 3.10 -10.35 28.18
CA LEU A 356 1.71 -9.90 28.30
C LEU A 356 1.52 -8.45 27.81
N ARG A 357 2.46 -7.55 28.10
CA ARG A 357 2.45 -6.17 27.59
C ARG A 357 2.58 -6.13 26.07
N ALA A 358 3.44 -6.97 25.50
CA ALA A 358 3.58 -7.09 24.05
C ALA A 358 2.26 -7.56 23.41
N LEU A 359 1.59 -8.55 24.01
CA LEU A 359 0.28 -9.02 23.57
C LEU A 359 -0.78 -7.91 23.65
N ASP A 360 -0.86 -7.18 24.75
CA ASP A 360 -1.76 -6.03 24.93
C ASP A 360 -1.50 -4.94 23.88
N SER A 361 -0.23 -4.63 23.61
CA SER A 361 0.14 -3.68 22.55
C SER A 361 -0.33 -4.13 21.17
N ALA A 362 -0.21 -5.42 20.84
CA ALA A 362 -0.66 -5.96 19.57
C ALA A 362 -2.20 -5.96 19.44
N VAL A 363 -2.91 -6.28 20.52
CA VAL A 363 -4.37 -6.17 20.60
C VAL A 363 -4.83 -4.73 20.36
N ASN A 364 -4.19 -3.75 21.02
CA ASN A 364 -4.56 -2.34 20.88
C ASN A 364 -4.24 -1.78 19.49
N LEU A 365 -3.17 -2.26 18.83
CA LEU A 365 -2.86 -1.91 17.45
C LEU A 365 -3.99 -2.34 16.50
N LEU A 366 -4.42 -3.60 16.59
CA LEU A 366 -5.52 -4.12 15.75
C LEU A 366 -6.87 -3.45 16.05
N ARG A 367 -7.13 -3.10 17.32
CA ARG A 367 -8.36 -2.41 17.73
C ARG A 367 -8.51 -1.02 17.14
N GLN A 368 -7.41 -0.37 16.76
CA GLN A 368 -7.44 0.96 16.12
C GLN A 368 -7.79 0.90 14.62
N GLN A 369 -7.76 -0.30 14.01
CA GLN A 369 -8.01 -0.47 12.58
C GLN A 369 -9.49 -0.76 12.28
N ASP A 370 -9.97 -0.31 11.12
CA ASP A 370 -11.25 -0.77 10.56
C ASP A 370 -11.08 -2.19 10.00
N LEU A 371 -11.36 -3.19 10.83
CA LEU A 371 -11.21 -4.60 10.49
C LEU A 371 -12.10 -5.02 9.31
N THR A 372 -13.22 -4.33 9.05
CA THR A 372 -14.10 -4.67 7.93
C THR A 372 -13.47 -4.24 6.61
N ALA A 373 -13.00 -3.00 6.54
CA ALA A 373 -12.28 -2.50 5.36
C ALA A 373 -10.97 -3.27 5.14
N ALA A 374 -10.24 -3.53 6.23
CA ALA A 374 -8.96 -4.25 6.18
C ALA A 374 -9.13 -5.71 5.75
N ALA A 375 -10.12 -6.44 6.28
CA ALA A 375 -10.41 -7.82 5.86
C ALA A 375 -10.70 -7.91 4.35
N HIS A 376 -11.49 -6.96 3.83
CA HIS A 376 -11.79 -6.91 2.40
C HIS A 376 -10.56 -6.58 1.55
N ARG A 377 -9.70 -5.65 1.98
CA ARG A 377 -8.48 -5.26 1.27
C ARG A 377 -7.42 -6.38 1.27
N TYR A 378 -7.27 -7.08 2.39
CA TYR A 378 -6.22 -8.07 2.61
C TYR A 378 -6.69 -9.52 2.47
N ALA A 379 -7.91 -9.77 1.96
CA ALA A 379 -8.52 -11.11 1.92
C ALA A 379 -7.60 -12.21 1.35
N TYR A 380 -6.75 -11.89 0.37
CA TYR A 380 -5.82 -12.85 -0.25
C TYR A 380 -4.48 -13.02 0.48
N PHE A 381 -4.18 -12.16 1.44
CA PHE A 381 -3.03 -12.27 2.35
C PHE A 381 -3.38 -13.02 3.65
N LEU A 382 -4.67 -13.29 3.88
CA LEU A 382 -5.15 -13.94 5.08
C LEU A 382 -5.46 -15.43 4.82
N PRO A 383 -5.18 -16.31 5.79
CA PRO A 383 -5.74 -17.66 5.85
C PRO A 383 -7.25 -17.64 5.69
N GLU A 384 -7.81 -18.71 5.13
CA GLU A 384 -9.25 -18.80 4.81
C GLU A 384 -10.13 -18.54 6.04
N GLU A 385 -9.69 -19.02 7.21
CA GLU A 385 -10.36 -18.86 8.49
C GLU A 385 -10.41 -17.39 8.95
N LEU A 386 -9.48 -16.55 8.51
CA LEU A 386 -9.34 -15.15 8.94
C LEU A 386 -9.80 -14.13 7.89
N ARG A 387 -10.36 -14.57 6.75
CA ARG A 387 -10.76 -13.65 5.67
C ARG A 387 -11.95 -12.76 6.00
N THR A 388 -12.70 -13.09 7.05
CA THR A 388 -13.92 -12.36 7.40
C THR A 388 -13.68 -11.45 8.60
N ALA A 389 -14.31 -10.28 8.60
CA ALA A 389 -14.23 -9.33 9.71
C ALA A 389 -14.62 -9.99 11.04
N ASN A 390 -15.69 -10.79 11.04
CA ASN A 390 -16.17 -11.50 12.23
C ASN A 390 -15.11 -12.45 12.82
N ALA A 391 -14.37 -13.18 11.98
CA ALA A 391 -13.32 -14.08 12.46
C ALA A 391 -12.14 -13.29 13.06
N LEU A 392 -11.78 -12.16 12.47
CA LEU A 392 -10.76 -11.26 13.03
C LEU A 392 -11.20 -10.66 14.37
N GLU A 393 -12.47 -10.24 14.48
CA GLU A 393 -13.06 -9.75 15.73
C GLU A 393 -13.08 -10.84 16.81
N GLU A 394 -13.40 -12.09 16.46
CA GLU A 394 -13.38 -13.22 17.40
C GLU A 394 -11.97 -13.48 17.96
N VAL A 395 -10.95 -13.48 17.09
CA VAL A 395 -9.53 -13.61 17.50
C VAL A 395 -9.12 -12.45 18.39
N LEU A 396 -9.49 -11.21 18.03
CA LEU A 396 -9.18 -10.01 18.80
C LEU A 396 -9.85 -10.02 20.17
N ASN A 397 -11.13 -10.42 20.24
CA ASN A 397 -11.90 -10.49 21.48
C ASN A 397 -11.35 -11.57 22.41
N THR A 398 -11.01 -12.75 21.88
CA THR A 398 -10.37 -13.83 22.65
C THR A 398 -9.02 -13.39 23.22
N SER A 399 -8.20 -12.71 22.41
CA SER A 399 -6.89 -12.20 22.85
C SER A 399 -7.03 -11.09 23.90
N SER A 400 -7.97 -10.15 23.71
CA SER A 400 -8.26 -9.11 24.68
C SER A 400 -8.76 -9.67 26.00
N ALA A 401 -9.69 -10.64 25.96
CA ALA A 401 -10.21 -11.27 27.16
C ALA A 401 -9.09 -11.95 27.96
N THR A 402 -8.14 -12.57 27.27
CA THR A 402 -6.94 -13.16 27.88
C THR A 402 -6.07 -12.09 28.55
N VAL A 403 -5.79 -11.00 27.85
CA VAL A 403 -5.02 -9.87 28.41
C VAL A 403 -5.69 -9.32 29.68
N ASP A 404 -6.99 -9.08 29.63
CA ASP A 404 -7.75 -8.51 30.73
C ASP A 404 -7.81 -9.46 31.94
N SER A 405 -7.99 -10.77 31.70
CA SER A 405 -8.03 -11.76 32.79
C SER A 405 -6.67 -11.99 33.46
N GLU A 406 -5.59 -11.90 32.69
CA GLU A 406 -4.23 -12.23 33.17
C GLU A 406 -3.50 -11.02 33.76
N ARG A 407 -3.89 -9.80 33.38
CA ARG A 407 -3.22 -8.55 33.80
C ARG A 407 -3.07 -8.45 35.31
N GLN A 408 -4.15 -8.67 36.06
CA GLN A 408 -4.12 -8.57 37.52
C GLN A 408 -3.19 -9.64 38.10
N ARG A 409 -3.37 -10.91 37.72
CA ARG A 409 -2.57 -12.03 38.24
C ARG A 409 -1.07 -11.83 38.00
N VAL A 410 -0.69 -11.47 36.78
CA VAL A 410 0.73 -11.31 36.41
C VAL A 410 1.33 -10.10 37.14
N SER A 411 0.60 -9.00 37.26
CA SER A 411 1.05 -7.81 38.00
C SER A 411 1.24 -8.08 39.50
N GLU A 412 0.32 -8.81 40.13
CA GLU A 412 0.41 -9.21 41.53
C GLU A 412 1.57 -10.18 41.76
N ASN A 413 1.72 -11.19 40.90
CA ASN A 413 2.84 -12.13 40.98
C ASN A 413 4.18 -11.39 40.86
N LEU A 414 4.34 -10.49 39.87
CA LEU A 414 5.55 -9.69 39.72
C LEU A 414 5.83 -8.84 40.97
N ALA A 415 4.82 -8.14 41.50
CA ALA A 415 4.97 -7.33 42.71
C ALA A 415 5.38 -8.18 43.93
N ILE A 416 4.81 -9.38 44.09
CA ILE A 416 5.18 -10.32 45.15
C ILE A 416 6.63 -10.80 44.98
N ARG A 417 7.06 -11.16 43.76
CA ARG A 417 8.45 -11.59 43.51
C ARG A 417 9.46 -10.47 43.72
N GLU A 418 9.12 -9.24 43.31
CA GLU A 418 9.96 -8.07 43.59
C GLU A 418 10.09 -7.80 45.10
N LEU A 419 9.01 -8.01 45.84
CA LEU A 419 9.00 -7.89 47.29
C LEU A 419 9.89 -8.95 47.95
N HIS A 420 9.80 -10.20 47.50
CA HIS A 420 10.64 -11.30 48.00
C HIS A 420 12.11 -11.11 47.62
N ALA A 421 12.42 -10.58 46.44
CA ALA A 421 13.81 -10.32 46.05
C ALA A 421 14.49 -9.29 46.96
N ARG A 422 13.72 -8.33 47.51
CA ARG A 422 14.19 -7.27 48.42
C ARG A 422 14.13 -7.63 49.90
N ARG A 423 13.61 -8.81 50.26
CA ARG A 423 13.39 -9.21 51.65
C ARG A 423 13.90 -10.61 51.92
N LEU A 424 14.50 -10.79 53.08
CA LEU A 424 14.89 -12.08 53.62
C LEU A 424 13.76 -12.62 54.51
N ARG A 425 13.40 -13.90 54.39
CA ARG A 425 12.43 -14.58 55.25
C ARG A 425 13.17 -15.30 56.38
N VAL A 426 12.88 -14.92 57.62
CA VAL A 426 13.47 -15.52 58.82
C VAL A 426 12.34 -16.01 59.73
N GLY A 427 12.00 -17.30 59.61
CA GLY A 427 10.79 -17.84 60.23
C GLY A 427 9.53 -17.21 59.64
N ASP A 428 8.76 -16.54 60.51
CA ASP A 428 7.55 -15.78 60.14
C ASP A 428 7.83 -14.28 59.91
N GLU A 429 9.07 -13.83 60.12
CA GLU A 429 9.48 -12.44 59.94
C GLU A 429 10.08 -12.20 58.55
N PHE A 430 9.92 -10.98 58.04
CA PHE A 430 10.58 -10.50 56.82
C PHE A 430 11.56 -9.37 57.16
N ILE A 431 12.82 -9.55 56.79
CA ILE A 431 13.90 -8.58 57.01
C ILE A 431 14.19 -7.86 55.71
N PRO A 432 14.07 -6.52 55.64
CA PRO A 432 14.39 -5.77 54.44
C PRO A 432 15.89 -5.78 54.17
N LEU A 433 16.28 -5.91 52.91
CA LEU A 433 17.68 -5.84 52.46
C LEU A 433 18.12 -4.43 52.09
N SER A 434 17.18 -3.48 52.03
CA SER A 434 17.46 -2.07 51.75
C SER A 434 17.08 -1.19 52.94
N PRO A 435 17.91 -0.21 53.34
CA PRO A 435 17.56 0.79 54.35
C PRO A 435 16.35 1.65 53.96
N ALA A 436 16.04 1.77 52.66
CA ALA A 436 14.88 2.51 52.19
C ALA A 436 13.55 1.76 52.44
N ASP A 437 13.61 0.43 52.58
CA ASP A 437 12.45 -0.45 52.75
C ASP A 437 12.18 -0.77 54.22
N THR A 438 12.38 0.20 55.13
CA THR A 438 12.19 0.00 56.57
C THR A 438 10.77 -0.49 56.87
N LEU A 439 10.67 -1.76 57.24
CA LEU A 439 9.48 -2.36 57.83
C LEU A 439 9.40 -1.98 59.31
N TRP A 440 8.17 -1.92 59.83
CA TRP A 440 7.93 -1.63 61.24
C TRP A 440 8.68 -2.64 62.11
N GLY A 441 9.74 -2.18 62.79
CA GLY A 441 10.51 -3.01 63.71
C GLY A 441 11.85 -3.57 63.19
N CYS A 442 12.27 -3.32 61.95
CA CYS A 442 13.60 -3.73 61.46
C CYS A 442 14.32 -2.61 60.71
N HIS A 443 15.61 -2.42 60.99
CA HIS A 443 16.45 -1.43 60.33
C HIS A 443 17.80 -2.05 59.91
N PRO A 444 18.00 -2.36 58.62
CA PRO A 444 19.26 -2.87 58.10
C PRO A 444 20.30 -1.75 58.08
N LEU A 445 21.49 -2.06 58.59
CA LEU A 445 22.61 -1.13 58.71
C LEU A 445 23.69 -1.40 57.66
N ILE A 446 23.98 -2.68 57.42
CA ILE A 446 24.86 -3.15 56.35
C ILE A 446 24.11 -4.22 55.59
N THR A 447 24.14 -4.16 54.27
CA THR A 447 23.76 -5.28 53.42
C THR A 447 24.83 -5.44 52.36
N LEU A 448 25.50 -6.58 52.39
CA LEU A 448 26.45 -6.98 51.36
C LEU A 448 25.70 -7.92 50.42
N ASP A 449 25.53 -7.47 49.18
CA ASP A 449 24.64 -8.10 48.20
C ASP A 449 24.95 -9.59 48.03
N GLU A 450 23.91 -10.41 48.09
CA GLU A 450 23.98 -11.88 48.01
C GLU A 450 24.95 -12.55 49.01
N GLN A 451 25.34 -11.88 50.10
CA GLN A 451 26.20 -12.44 51.13
C GLN A 451 25.56 -12.44 52.53
N TYR A 452 25.30 -11.25 53.09
CA TYR A 452 24.69 -11.12 54.42
C TYR A 452 24.13 -9.72 54.67
N THR A 453 23.25 -9.62 55.66
CA THR A 453 22.71 -8.38 56.19
C THR A 453 22.89 -8.31 57.71
N VAL A 454 23.22 -7.12 58.18
CA VAL A 454 23.37 -6.76 59.59
C VAL A 454 22.47 -5.60 59.88
N GLY A 455 21.76 -5.65 61.01
CA GLY A 455 20.98 -4.52 61.44
C GLY A 455 20.48 -4.64 62.86
N VAL A 456 19.51 -3.80 63.18
CA VAL A 456 18.80 -3.81 64.45
C VAL A 456 17.34 -4.15 64.21
N LYS A 457 16.76 -4.94 65.12
CA LYS A 457 15.34 -5.27 65.10
C LYS A 457 14.73 -5.17 66.48
N ARG A 458 13.46 -4.83 66.51
CA ARG A 458 12.63 -4.76 67.71
C ARG A 458 12.07 -6.16 67.98
N LEU A 459 12.31 -6.70 69.17
CA LEU A 459 11.75 -8.00 69.58
C LEU A 459 10.36 -7.83 70.22
N ASP A 460 10.19 -6.77 71.02
CA ASP A 460 8.91 -6.42 71.65
C ASP A 460 8.83 -4.90 71.92
N SER A 461 7.87 -4.45 72.73
CA SER A 461 7.69 -3.02 72.99
C SER A 461 8.91 -2.35 73.63
N THR A 462 9.75 -3.12 74.32
CA THR A 462 10.86 -2.68 75.17
C THR A 462 12.23 -3.17 74.72
N ASN A 463 12.33 -4.30 74.03
CA ASN A 463 13.58 -4.99 73.74
C ASN A 463 14.01 -4.79 72.28
N VAL A 464 15.30 -4.52 72.10
CA VAL A 464 15.97 -4.39 70.80
C VAL A 464 17.08 -5.42 70.71
N ALA A 465 17.25 -6.01 69.54
CA ALA A 465 18.32 -6.93 69.22
C ALA A 465 19.08 -6.50 67.97
N GLY A 466 20.36 -6.79 67.96
CA GLY A 466 21.15 -6.83 66.73
C GLY A 466 20.91 -8.16 66.04
N TYR A 467 20.97 -8.16 64.71
CA TYR A 467 20.91 -9.38 63.93
C TYR A 467 22.04 -9.46 62.91
N PHE A 468 22.38 -10.70 62.58
CA PHE A 468 23.17 -11.06 61.42
C PHE A 468 22.46 -12.21 60.71
N TYR A 469 22.16 -12.01 59.44
CA TYR A 469 21.55 -13.03 58.59
C TYR A 469 22.33 -13.17 57.29
N SER A 470 22.64 -14.39 56.89
CA SER A 470 23.16 -14.63 55.54
C SER A 470 22.07 -14.45 54.48
N ILE A 471 22.47 -14.05 53.28
CA ILE A 471 21.57 -13.87 52.15
C ILE A 471 21.83 -15.02 51.18
N THR A 472 20.84 -15.89 51.03
CA THR A 472 20.86 -17.00 50.08
C THR A 472 19.97 -16.69 48.87
N PRO A 473 20.13 -17.40 47.74
CA PRO A 473 19.23 -17.27 46.60
C PRO A 473 17.75 -17.53 46.94
N SER A 474 17.48 -18.38 47.95
CA SER A 474 16.13 -18.65 48.45
C SER A 474 15.57 -17.62 49.40
N ARG A 475 16.37 -16.60 49.73
CA ARG A 475 16.06 -15.59 50.72
C ARG A 475 15.71 -16.19 52.08
N VAL A 476 16.18 -17.40 52.37
CA VAL A 476 16.09 -18.06 53.68
C VAL A 476 17.53 -18.22 54.19
N PRO A 477 17.91 -17.54 55.28
CA PRO A 477 19.29 -17.59 55.76
C PRO A 477 19.70 -19.00 56.15
N ASP A 478 20.88 -19.43 55.73
CA ASP A 478 21.57 -20.60 56.32
C ASP A 478 22.20 -20.26 57.68
N ILE A 479 22.50 -18.99 57.93
CA ILE A 479 23.05 -18.48 59.18
C ILE A 479 22.11 -17.42 59.74
N ALA A 480 21.54 -17.68 60.91
CA ALA A 480 20.72 -16.70 61.61
C ALA A 480 21.16 -16.50 63.06
N ALA A 481 21.67 -15.31 63.36
CA ALA A 481 22.12 -14.92 64.68
C ALA A 481 21.42 -13.65 65.14
N THR A 482 20.93 -13.66 66.38
CA THR A 482 20.34 -12.49 67.05
C THR A 482 20.98 -12.32 68.41
N PHE A 483 21.27 -11.09 68.79
CA PHE A 483 21.88 -10.78 70.09
C PHE A 483 21.27 -9.54 70.71
N ALA A 484 21.14 -9.54 72.04
CA ALA A 484 20.58 -8.41 72.77
C ALA A 484 21.43 -7.14 72.59
N LEU A 485 20.75 -6.00 72.47
CA LEU A 485 21.33 -4.66 72.49
C LEU A 485 20.76 -3.88 73.68
N ASP A 486 21.55 -2.93 74.19
CA ASP A 486 21.07 -1.99 75.19
C ASP A 486 19.97 -1.10 74.59
N THR A 487 18.78 -1.16 75.18
CA THR A 487 17.59 -0.46 74.70
C THR A 487 17.70 1.05 74.87
N VAL A 488 18.52 1.51 75.82
CA VAL A 488 18.81 2.93 76.04
C VAL A 488 19.65 3.49 74.88
N ALA A 489 20.71 2.78 74.51
CA ALA A 489 21.62 3.18 73.45
C ALA A 489 21.06 2.95 72.04
N PHE A 490 20.41 1.80 71.80
CA PHE A 490 20.01 1.31 70.47
C PHE A 490 18.48 1.32 70.23
N GLY A 491 17.73 2.05 71.04
CA GLY A 491 16.27 2.15 70.93
C GLY A 491 15.80 2.66 69.54
N PRO A 492 14.55 2.35 69.12
CA PRO A 492 14.03 2.72 67.79
C PRO A 492 14.15 4.21 67.43
N ASN A 493 14.02 5.10 68.43
CA ASN A 493 14.14 6.55 68.24
C ASN A 493 15.58 7.00 67.91
N ARG A 494 16.56 6.11 68.06
CA ARG A 494 17.99 6.36 67.82
C ARG A 494 18.54 5.59 66.61
N TRP A 495 17.72 4.85 65.86
CA TRP A 495 18.21 4.04 64.74
C TRP A 495 18.92 4.85 63.65
N SER A 496 18.58 6.12 63.45
CA SER A 496 19.30 7.01 62.53
C SER A 496 20.78 7.25 62.91
N SER A 497 21.07 7.23 64.21
CA SER A 497 22.41 7.32 64.81
C SER A 497 23.13 5.98 64.96
N VAL A 498 22.43 4.85 64.76
CA VAL A 498 23.06 3.54 64.83
C VAL A 498 23.76 3.24 63.51
N LYS A 499 24.99 2.74 63.60
CA LYS A 499 25.82 2.32 62.48
C LYS A 499 26.35 0.91 62.76
N ALA A 500 26.86 0.25 61.72
CA ALA A 500 27.51 -1.03 61.88
C ALA A 500 28.80 -1.11 61.05
N LEU A 501 29.69 -2.00 61.47
CA LEU A 501 30.87 -2.45 60.74
C LEU A 501 30.90 -3.98 60.75
N SER A 502 31.43 -4.59 59.70
CA SER A 502 31.54 -6.06 59.60
C SER A 502 32.84 -6.46 58.91
N THR A 503 33.41 -7.59 59.32
CA THR A 503 34.53 -8.25 58.61
C THR A 503 34.31 -9.75 58.61
N ASP A 504 34.67 -10.41 57.51
CA ASP A 504 34.63 -11.85 57.35
C ASP A 504 36.05 -12.45 57.38
N ALA A 505 36.24 -13.49 58.19
CA ALA A 505 37.48 -14.25 58.21
C ALA A 505 37.31 -15.49 57.33
N ASN A 506 37.61 -15.34 56.04
CA ASN A 506 37.53 -16.41 55.03
C ASN A 506 36.13 -17.03 54.87
N GLY A 507 35.05 -16.26 55.10
CA GLY A 507 33.66 -16.76 55.03
C GLY A 507 33.26 -17.82 56.07
N LEU A 508 34.12 -18.08 57.08
CA LEU A 508 33.85 -19.04 58.16
C LEU A 508 33.42 -18.36 59.46
N VAL A 509 33.98 -17.18 59.74
CA VAL A 509 33.70 -16.39 60.94
C VAL A 509 33.34 -14.98 60.52
N TYR A 510 32.23 -14.48 61.02
CA TYR A 510 31.78 -13.10 60.84
C TYR A 510 31.94 -12.35 62.16
N TYR A 511 32.54 -11.17 62.07
CA TYR A 511 32.59 -10.23 63.17
C TYR A 511 31.71 -9.04 62.82
N VAL A 512 30.82 -8.69 63.73
CA VAL A 512 29.86 -7.61 63.56
C VAL A 512 29.98 -6.66 64.73
N LEU A 513 30.16 -5.37 64.44
CA LEU A 513 30.17 -4.28 65.40
C LEU A 513 28.98 -3.37 65.12
N ILE A 514 28.06 -3.22 66.08
CA ILE A 514 26.95 -2.25 66.03
C ILE A 514 27.26 -1.15 67.05
N TYR A 515 27.23 0.11 66.65
CA TYR A 515 27.55 1.24 67.53
C TYR A 515 26.60 2.42 67.31
N SER A 516 26.43 3.26 68.34
CA SER A 516 25.72 4.54 68.24
C SER A 516 26.72 5.67 68.00
N ASP A 517 26.46 6.55 67.03
CA ASP A 517 27.21 7.79 66.82
C ASP A 517 26.85 8.90 67.84
N GLN A 518 25.85 8.65 68.70
CA GLN A 518 25.54 9.51 69.84
C GLN A 518 26.26 9.00 71.09
N PRO A 519 27.14 9.81 71.71
CA PRO A 519 27.87 9.41 72.90
C PRO A 519 26.97 9.40 74.14
N GLU A 520 27.23 8.45 75.03
CA GLU A 520 26.70 8.36 76.38
C GLU A 520 27.86 8.50 77.38
N LYS A 521 27.82 9.56 78.22
CA LYS A 521 28.90 9.88 79.17
C LYS A 521 30.29 9.91 78.50
N GLU A 522 30.39 10.63 77.38
CA GLU A 522 31.62 10.81 76.57
C GLU A 522 32.14 9.56 75.86
N LYS A 523 31.39 8.44 75.88
CA LYS A 523 31.76 7.21 75.17
C LYS A 523 30.67 6.77 74.21
N TYR A 524 31.04 6.14 73.12
CA TYR A 524 30.13 5.61 72.12
C TYR A 524 29.77 4.16 72.48
N PRO A 525 28.51 3.86 72.81
CA PRO A 525 28.10 2.51 73.13
C PRO A 525 28.18 1.64 71.87
N ALA A 526 28.81 0.48 72.02
CA ALA A 526 29.09 -0.47 70.96
C ALA A 526 28.86 -1.91 71.43
N ARG A 527 28.37 -2.76 70.53
CA ARG A 527 28.21 -4.20 70.73
C ARG A 527 28.96 -4.93 69.63
N ILE A 528 29.80 -5.88 70.01
CA ILE A 528 30.49 -6.76 69.07
C ILE A 528 29.96 -8.19 69.21
N ALA A 529 29.75 -8.84 68.08
CA ALA A 529 29.34 -10.23 67.98
C ALA A 529 30.31 -11.01 67.10
N LYS A 530 30.66 -12.22 67.54
CA LYS A 530 31.37 -13.22 66.74
C LYS A 530 30.39 -14.32 66.35
N ILE A 531 30.26 -14.58 65.06
CA ILE A 531 29.30 -15.53 64.50
C ILE A 531 30.08 -16.53 63.64
N TYR A 532 29.95 -17.82 63.94
CA TYR A 532 30.46 -18.89 63.09
C TYR A 532 29.40 -19.27 62.07
N ARG A 533 29.85 -19.63 60.86
CA ARG A 533 28.95 -20.17 59.83
C ARG A 533 28.27 -21.48 60.25
N ALA A 534 28.97 -22.35 60.96
CA ALA A 534 28.44 -23.64 61.39
C ALA A 534 27.55 -23.54 62.65
N ASP A 535 28.01 -22.80 63.66
CA ASP A 535 27.40 -22.82 65.00
C ASP A 535 26.56 -21.58 65.32
N GLY A 536 26.50 -20.59 64.42
CA GLY A 536 25.82 -19.33 64.65
C GLY A 536 26.55 -18.45 65.68
N LEU A 537 25.80 -17.82 66.59
CA LEU A 537 26.35 -16.85 67.53
C LEU A 537 27.29 -17.51 68.55
N SER A 538 28.57 -17.15 68.54
CA SER A 538 29.57 -17.68 69.49
C SER A 538 29.63 -16.87 70.78
N TRP A 539 29.81 -15.56 70.69
CA TRP A 539 29.87 -14.67 71.83
C TRP A 539 29.50 -13.25 71.43
N THR A 540 29.17 -12.44 72.44
CA THR A 540 28.90 -11.00 72.30
C THR A 540 29.52 -10.22 73.45
N THR A 541 29.91 -8.98 73.20
CA THR A 541 30.55 -8.11 74.21
C THR A 541 30.10 -6.67 74.04
N ASP A 542 29.68 -6.05 75.14
CA ASP A 542 29.43 -4.61 75.23
C ASP A 542 30.74 -3.86 75.44
N ILE A 543 30.94 -2.79 74.68
CA ILE A 543 32.14 -1.97 74.73
C ILE A 543 31.71 -0.49 74.70
N GLN A 544 32.44 0.33 75.44
CA GLN A 544 32.27 1.78 75.44
C GLN A 544 33.50 2.39 74.76
N LEU A 545 33.35 2.80 73.51
CA LEU A 545 34.45 3.32 72.69
C LEU A 545 34.70 4.80 73.00
N ALA A 546 35.96 5.21 73.13
CA ALA A 546 36.31 6.63 73.29
C ALA A 546 36.29 7.42 71.96
N PHE A 547 36.11 6.71 70.83
CA PHE A 547 36.17 7.24 69.48
C PHE A 547 35.06 6.62 68.60
N ILE A 548 34.76 7.26 67.48
CA ILE A 548 33.86 6.71 66.46
C ILE A 548 34.63 5.67 65.64
N PRO A 549 34.20 4.40 65.59
CA PRO A 549 34.90 3.38 64.81
C PRO A 549 34.71 3.60 63.31
N GLU A 550 35.77 3.40 62.55
CA GLU A 550 35.83 3.59 61.09
C GLU A 550 36.02 2.27 60.34
N ALA A 551 36.76 1.31 60.93
CA ALA A 551 37.00 0.01 60.31
C ALA A 551 37.08 -1.12 61.34
N LEU A 552 36.78 -2.34 60.86
CA LEU A 552 36.87 -3.57 61.63
C LEU A 552 37.76 -4.55 60.87
N GLU A 553 38.87 -4.99 61.46
CA GLU A 553 39.84 -5.86 60.79
C GLU A 553 40.19 -7.08 61.65
N TYR A 554 40.09 -8.27 61.07
CA TYR A 554 40.49 -9.51 61.74
C TYR A 554 41.92 -9.91 61.36
N GLN A 555 42.80 -10.03 62.36
CA GLN A 555 44.18 -10.46 62.16
C GLN A 555 44.29 -11.98 62.35
N GLN A 556 44.41 -12.72 61.24
CA GLN A 556 44.47 -14.19 61.26
C GLN A 556 45.64 -14.74 62.08
N ASN A 557 46.79 -14.05 62.08
CA ASN A 557 48.01 -14.52 62.75
C ASN A 557 47.90 -14.52 64.29
N THR A 558 47.20 -13.54 64.84
CA THR A 558 47.06 -13.33 66.30
C THR A 558 45.69 -13.81 66.80
N GLY A 559 44.71 -13.94 65.90
CA GLY A 559 43.31 -14.21 66.24
C GLY A 559 42.63 -13.01 66.92
N THR A 560 43.21 -11.81 66.81
CA THR A 560 42.68 -10.58 67.41
C THR A 560 41.86 -9.79 66.40
N LEU A 561 40.77 -9.18 66.88
CA LEU A 561 39.94 -8.26 66.10
C LEU A 561 40.34 -6.82 66.45
N ALA A 562 40.73 -6.02 65.46
CA ALA A 562 41.07 -4.62 65.62
C ALA A 562 39.88 -3.74 65.23
N VAL A 563 39.39 -2.95 66.18
CA VAL A 563 38.43 -1.87 65.93
C VAL A 563 39.23 -0.58 65.75
N LYS A 564 39.28 -0.06 64.53
CA LYS A 564 40.07 1.14 64.18
C LYS A 564 39.20 2.39 64.14
N GLY A 565 39.75 3.49 64.65
CA GLY A 565 39.28 4.86 64.45
C GLY A 565 40.45 5.81 64.73
N GLN A 566 40.24 6.85 65.54
CA GLN A 566 41.35 7.69 66.03
C GLN A 566 42.35 6.90 66.89
N GLU A 567 41.84 5.90 67.61
CA GLU A 567 42.63 4.92 68.35
C GLU A 567 42.29 3.52 67.83
N THR A 568 43.09 2.51 68.20
CA THR A 568 42.81 1.11 67.87
C THR A 568 42.54 0.34 69.14
N LEU A 569 41.36 -0.28 69.23
CA LEU A 569 41.03 -1.22 70.30
C LEU A 569 41.23 -2.64 69.79
N LEU A 570 42.04 -3.44 70.50
CA LEU A 570 42.25 -4.85 70.18
C LEU A 570 41.33 -5.72 71.04
N ILE A 571 40.70 -6.71 70.42
CA ILE A 571 39.81 -7.64 71.09
C ILE A 571 40.33 -9.05 70.88
N ASP A 572 40.48 -9.78 71.97
CA ASP A 572 40.97 -11.15 71.93
C ASP A 572 39.93 -12.12 71.32
N LYS A 573 40.35 -13.37 71.08
CA LYS A 573 39.49 -14.41 70.51
C LYS A 573 38.22 -14.74 71.33
N ASN A 574 38.19 -14.34 72.61
CA ASN A 574 37.12 -14.57 73.56
C ASN A 574 36.23 -13.32 73.77
N GLY A 575 36.46 -12.25 73.01
CA GLY A 575 35.70 -11.01 73.11
C GLY A 575 36.20 -10.05 74.19
N LYS A 576 37.34 -10.30 74.84
CA LYS A 576 37.87 -9.38 75.86
C LYS A 576 38.67 -8.25 75.22
N PRO A 577 38.34 -6.97 75.49
CA PRO A 577 39.16 -5.84 75.06
C PRO A 577 40.53 -5.86 75.78
N GLN A 578 41.60 -5.59 75.04
CA GLN A 578 42.98 -5.52 75.53
C GLN A 578 43.48 -4.09 75.65
#